data_AF-A0A2D0HGX0-F1
#
_entry.id   AF-A0A2D0HGX0-F1
#
_cell.length_a   1.000
_cell.length_b   1.000
_cell.length_c   1.000
_cell.angle_alpha   90.00
_cell.angle_beta   90.00
_cell.angle_gamma   90.00
#
_symmetry.space_group_name_H-M   'P 1'
#
loop_
_entity.id
_entity.type
_entity.pdbx_description
1 polymer ?
#
loop_
_entity_poly.entity_id
_entity_poly.type
_entity_poly.pdbx_seq_one_letter_code
_entity_poly.pdbx_strand_id
1 'polypeptide(L)'
;MDKGFSNSKIKEVRQNRSTEFYFFLKEVSQASFHNAHRPDLVYPFLEANLDKLNYEFIKWLQEGMPHNFCKLNSKKAISIALTACCFSEIIYKFPLGNKAVNLEIAVIIYEISADFIINQKVPLAKNTWAQIQCNLAVVYSRRIHGYKHENIEKAISSCHAALKLIKREDMPEMWATIKNNLARAYFERIYGEKADNLEQAISFLKAALQIHTRELFPKDWAKLQHNLGEAYFQRVKGDKAENLDIALEYLSSALQVRTKKAFRQSWANSLNTLGSVFIERIRGDLVENLQMAIACFQAALEVRTREALPDDWAQTTMNLANAYREKIQVNQIFNLEITIKSYTDALQVYTKETFPSEWL
;
A
#
# COMPACT_ATOMS: atom_id res chain seq x y z
N MET A 1 -0.43 -24.12 -50.81
CA MET A 1 -0.64 -22.65 -50.64
C MET A 1 -1.39 -22.37 -49.33
N ASP A 2 -0.93 -22.88 -48.18
CA ASP A 2 -1.72 -22.83 -46.92
C ASP A 2 -1.14 -21.98 -45.77
N LYS A 3 -0.07 -21.22 -46.02
CA LYS A 3 0.50 -20.33 -44.99
C LYS A 3 -0.11 -18.92 -44.94
N GLY A 4 -0.99 -18.57 -45.89
CA GLY A 4 -1.55 -17.22 -46.03
C GLY A 4 -2.86 -16.95 -45.27
N PHE A 5 -3.73 -17.95 -45.12
CA PHE A 5 -5.09 -17.76 -44.58
C PHE A 5 -5.20 -17.80 -43.04
N SER A 6 -4.27 -18.46 -42.35
CA SER A 6 -4.22 -18.48 -40.87
C SER A 6 -3.65 -17.16 -40.32
N ASN A 7 -2.68 -16.58 -41.02
CA ASN A 7 -1.97 -15.37 -40.58
C ASN A 7 -2.85 -14.10 -40.67
N SER A 8 -3.79 -14.03 -41.62
CA SER A 8 -4.71 -12.90 -41.76
C SER A 8 -5.75 -12.83 -40.64
N LYS A 9 -6.37 -13.97 -40.28
CA LYS A 9 -7.33 -14.05 -39.16
C LYS A 9 -6.67 -13.74 -37.82
N ILE A 10 -5.46 -14.26 -37.58
CA ILE A 10 -4.70 -13.95 -36.35
C ILE A 10 -4.38 -12.45 -36.27
N LYS A 11 -4.02 -11.83 -37.40
CA LYS A 11 -3.74 -10.39 -37.47
C LYS A 11 -5.00 -9.55 -37.23
N GLU A 12 -6.13 -9.96 -37.78
CA GLU A 12 -7.43 -9.31 -37.61
C GLU A 12 -7.93 -9.41 -36.16
N VAL A 13 -7.84 -10.59 -35.53
CA VAL A 13 -8.20 -10.77 -34.11
C VAL A 13 -7.28 -9.95 -33.20
N ARG A 14 -5.96 -9.92 -33.45
CA ARG A 14 -5.02 -9.08 -32.71
C ARG A 14 -5.31 -7.59 -32.88
N GLN A 15 -5.66 -7.16 -34.08
CA GLN A 15 -6.02 -5.78 -34.36
C GLN A 15 -7.32 -5.40 -33.62
N ASN A 16 -8.31 -6.29 -33.59
CA ASN A 16 -9.56 -6.09 -32.87
C ASN A 16 -9.33 -5.98 -31.34
N ARG A 17 -8.53 -6.88 -30.76
CA ARG A 17 -8.13 -6.82 -29.33
C ARG A 17 -7.36 -5.55 -28.98
N SER A 18 -6.45 -5.11 -29.85
CA SER A 18 -5.69 -3.87 -29.65
C SER A 18 -6.60 -2.63 -29.64
N THR A 19 -7.60 -2.59 -30.52
CA THR A 19 -8.60 -1.54 -30.57
C THR A 19 -9.48 -1.55 -29.30
N GLU A 20 -9.90 -2.73 -28.84
CA GLU A 20 -10.65 -2.89 -27.60
C GLU A 20 -9.88 -2.35 -26.39
N PHE A 21 -8.60 -2.73 -26.23
CA PHE A 21 -7.76 -2.24 -25.13
C PHE A 21 -7.53 -0.73 -25.18
N TYR A 22 -7.41 -0.15 -26.38
CA TYR A 22 -7.32 1.30 -26.54
C TYR A 22 -8.55 2.02 -26.01
N PHE A 23 -9.75 1.59 -26.41
CA PHE A 23 -10.99 2.21 -25.95
C PHE A 23 -11.21 1.98 -24.45
N PHE A 24 -10.93 0.78 -23.96
CA PHE A 24 -10.99 0.47 -22.53
C PHE A 24 -10.08 1.40 -21.72
N LEU A 25 -8.79 1.51 -22.08
CA LEU A 25 -7.85 2.39 -21.38
C LEU A 25 -8.34 3.84 -21.41
N LYS A 26 -8.85 4.32 -22.54
CA LYS A 26 -9.35 5.68 -22.69
C LYS A 26 -10.54 5.95 -21.78
N GLU A 27 -11.56 5.10 -21.80
CA GLU A 27 -12.77 5.25 -21.00
C GLU A 27 -12.47 5.17 -19.50
N VAL A 28 -11.70 4.17 -19.08
CA VAL A 28 -11.34 4.01 -17.67
C VAL A 28 -10.47 5.16 -17.17
N SER A 29 -9.54 5.67 -17.99
CA SER A 29 -8.70 6.81 -17.63
C SER A 29 -9.52 8.08 -17.46
N GLN A 30 -10.50 8.30 -18.34
CA GLN A 30 -11.41 9.44 -18.24
C GLN A 30 -12.32 9.32 -17.01
N ALA A 31 -12.92 8.15 -16.78
CA ALA A 31 -13.73 7.92 -15.58
C ALA A 31 -12.90 8.12 -14.30
N SER A 32 -11.65 7.64 -14.27
CA SER A 32 -10.72 7.82 -13.16
C SER A 32 -10.38 9.28 -12.92
N PHE A 33 -10.14 10.05 -13.97
CA PHE A 33 -9.85 11.49 -13.86
C PHE A 33 -11.02 12.27 -13.25
N HIS A 34 -12.25 12.03 -13.72
CA HIS A 34 -13.44 12.73 -13.19
C HIS A 34 -13.78 12.32 -11.75
N ASN A 35 -13.36 11.12 -11.32
CA ASN A 35 -13.67 10.55 -10.01
C ASN A 35 -12.42 10.31 -9.16
N ALA A 36 -11.38 11.14 -9.29
CA ALA A 36 -10.10 10.96 -8.62
C ALA A 36 -10.21 10.82 -7.08
N HIS A 37 -11.22 11.45 -6.48
CA HIS A 37 -11.50 11.39 -5.03
C HIS A 37 -12.57 10.36 -4.64
N ARG A 38 -13.18 9.68 -5.62
CA ARG A 38 -14.28 8.73 -5.47
C ARG A 38 -14.02 7.46 -6.29
N PRO A 39 -12.97 6.69 -5.96
CA PRO A 39 -12.63 5.47 -6.70
C PRO A 39 -13.77 4.43 -6.67
N ASP A 40 -14.64 4.47 -5.66
CA ASP A 40 -15.85 3.67 -5.55
C ASP A 40 -16.81 3.83 -6.75
N LEU A 41 -16.78 4.98 -7.44
CA LEU A 41 -17.59 5.21 -8.64
C LEU A 41 -16.98 4.61 -9.92
N VAL A 42 -15.70 4.24 -9.89
CA VAL A 42 -14.99 3.62 -11.04
C VAL A 42 -14.98 2.10 -10.92
N TYR A 43 -15.07 1.57 -9.69
CA TYR A 43 -15.03 0.13 -9.43
C TYR A 43 -16.09 -0.69 -10.19
N PRO A 44 -17.36 -0.26 -10.34
CA PRO A 44 -18.34 -1.01 -11.14
C PRO A 44 -17.94 -1.14 -12.61
N PHE A 45 -17.29 -0.12 -13.18
CA PHE A 45 -16.79 -0.18 -14.55
C PHE A 45 -15.63 -1.19 -14.67
N LEU A 46 -14.73 -1.23 -13.69
CA LEU A 46 -13.64 -2.21 -13.65
C LEU A 46 -14.16 -3.63 -13.46
N GLU A 47 -15.17 -3.82 -12.61
CA GLU A 47 -15.82 -5.10 -12.36
C GLU A 47 -16.50 -5.64 -13.63
N ALA A 48 -17.16 -4.77 -14.39
CA ALA A 48 -17.75 -5.13 -15.68
C ALA A 48 -16.71 -5.47 -16.77
N ASN A 49 -15.43 -5.15 -16.55
CA ASN A 49 -14.34 -5.34 -17.52
C ASN A 49 -13.17 -6.16 -16.95
N LEU A 50 -13.44 -7.05 -15.98
CA LEU A 50 -12.42 -7.94 -15.41
C LEU A 50 -11.71 -8.78 -16.48
N ASP A 51 -12.41 -9.12 -17.57
CA ASP A 51 -11.87 -9.86 -18.70
C ASP A 51 -10.71 -9.14 -19.40
N LYS A 52 -10.64 -7.80 -19.30
CA LYS A 52 -9.59 -6.95 -19.90
C LYS A 52 -8.42 -6.71 -18.95
N LEU A 53 -8.60 -6.91 -17.65
CA LEU A 53 -7.55 -6.76 -16.63
C LEU A 53 -6.68 -8.02 -16.58
N ASN A 54 -5.87 -8.23 -17.63
CA ASN A 54 -5.11 -9.46 -17.85
C ASN A 54 -3.70 -9.18 -18.41
N TYR A 55 -2.90 -10.24 -18.60
CA TYR A 55 -1.54 -10.13 -19.13
C TYR A 55 -1.46 -9.70 -20.60
N GLU A 56 -2.49 -9.93 -21.41
CA GLU A 56 -2.56 -9.41 -22.80
C GLU A 56 -2.66 -7.88 -22.78
N PHE A 57 -3.42 -7.33 -21.84
CA PHE A 57 -3.53 -5.88 -21.66
C PHE A 57 -2.21 -5.28 -21.18
N ILE A 58 -1.50 -5.92 -20.25
CA ILE A 58 -0.15 -5.50 -19.83
C ILE A 58 0.79 -5.45 -21.03
N LYS A 59 0.81 -6.50 -21.85
CA LYS A 59 1.64 -6.54 -23.07
C LYS A 59 1.25 -5.42 -24.05
N TRP A 60 -0.04 -5.21 -24.24
CA TRP A 60 -0.54 -4.12 -25.08
C TRP A 60 -0.17 -2.74 -24.52
N LEU A 61 -0.18 -2.54 -23.21
CA LEU A 61 0.30 -1.29 -22.59
C LEU A 61 1.77 -1.05 -22.91
N GLN A 62 2.63 -2.07 -22.77
CA GLN A 62 4.06 -1.97 -23.05
C GLN A 62 4.38 -1.61 -24.51
N GLU A 63 3.67 -2.22 -25.47
CA GLU A 63 3.97 -2.05 -26.90
C GLU A 63 3.12 -0.95 -27.56
N GLY A 64 1.82 -0.90 -27.23
CA GLY A 64 0.81 -0.08 -27.88
C GLY A 64 0.70 1.34 -27.33
N MET A 65 0.82 1.53 -26.01
CA MET A 65 0.68 2.86 -25.40
C MET A 65 1.78 3.84 -25.86
N PRO A 66 3.09 3.49 -25.88
CA PRO A 66 4.12 4.38 -26.40
C PRO A 66 3.93 4.70 -27.88
N HIS A 67 3.53 3.70 -28.68
CA HIS A 67 3.26 3.88 -30.11
C HIS A 67 2.11 4.88 -30.37
N ASN A 68 1.09 4.89 -29.50
CA ASN A 68 0.00 5.86 -29.57
C ASN A 68 0.46 7.28 -29.23
N PHE A 69 1.37 7.46 -28.25
CA PHE A 69 1.94 8.78 -27.96
C PHE A 69 2.67 9.38 -29.17
N CYS A 70 3.42 8.56 -29.93
CA CYS A 70 4.12 9.03 -31.12
C CYS A 70 3.19 9.52 -32.26
N LYS A 71 1.94 9.04 -32.31
CA LYS A 71 0.96 9.44 -33.34
C LYS A 71 0.18 10.70 -32.98
N LEU A 72 0.23 11.13 -31.74
CA LEU A 72 -0.54 12.25 -31.22
C LEU A 72 0.34 13.50 -31.13
N ASN A 73 -0.29 14.67 -31.19
CA ASN A 73 0.41 15.89 -30.82
C ASN A 73 0.74 15.87 -29.31
N SER A 74 1.79 16.60 -28.92
CA SER A 74 2.32 16.60 -27.54
C SER A 74 1.24 16.91 -26.49
N LYS A 75 0.34 17.88 -26.75
CA LYS A 75 -0.75 18.21 -25.81
C LYS A 75 -1.69 17.03 -25.55
N LYS A 76 -2.13 16.33 -26.61
CA LYS A 76 -3.01 15.17 -26.49
C LYS A 76 -2.29 13.98 -25.81
N ALA A 77 -1.04 13.73 -26.19
CA ALA A 77 -0.25 12.64 -25.59
C ALA A 77 -0.02 12.87 -24.08
N ILE A 78 0.31 14.10 -23.67
CA ILE A 78 0.42 14.49 -22.25
C ILE A 78 -0.90 14.24 -21.51
N SER A 79 -2.02 14.67 -22.07
CA SER A 79 -3.34 14.46 -21.45
C SER A 79 -3.66 12.97 -21.25
N ILE A 80 -3.34 12.12 -22.23
CA ILE A 80 -3.55 10.67 -22.10
C ILE A 80 -2.63 10.08 -21.03
N ALA A 81 -1.34 10.43 -21.00
CA ALA A 81 -0.42 9.97 -19.97
C ALA A 81 -0.92 10.33 -18.55
N LEU A 82 -1.37 11.57 -18.36
CA LEU A 82 -1.88 12.05 -17.07
C LEU A 82 -3.16 11.33 -16.65
N THR A 83 -4.12 11.17 -17.55
CA THR A 83 -5.39 10.49 -17.25
C THR A 83 -5.18 8.99 -17.01
N ALA A 84 -4.23 8.35 -17.71
CA ALA A 84 -3.83 6.98 -17.44
C ALA A 84 -3.20 6.83 -16.05
N CYS A 85 -2.38 7.80 -15.60
CA CYS A 85 -1.89 7.84 -14.22
C CYS A 85 -3.02 7.91 -13.18
N CYS A 86 -4.14 8.60 -13.47
CA CYS A 86 -5.32 8.58 -12.59
C CYS A 86 -5.93 7.18 -12.52
N PHE A 87 -6.01 6.45 -13.64
CA PHE A 87 -6.43 5.05 -13.62
C PHE A 87 -5.47 4.18 -12.80
N SER A 88 -4.17 4.39 -12.92
CA SER A 88 -3.18 3.70 -12.07
C SER A 88 -3.46 3.89 -10.58
N GLU A 89 -3.86 5.09 -10.13
CA GLU A 89 -4.17 5.39 -8.72
C GLU A 89 -5.39 4.64 -8.16
N ILE A 90 -6.25 4.17 -9.05
CA ILE A 90 -7.47 3.42 -8.74
C ILE A 90 -7.18 1.92 -8.83
N ILE A 91 -6.60 1.44 -9.92
CA ILE A 91 -6.44 0.01 -10.19
C ILE A 91 -5.54 -0.69 -9.17
N TYR A 92 -4.50 -0.04 -8.66
CA TYR A 92 -3.64 -0.66 -7.64
C TYR A 92 -4.35 -0.93 -6.30
N LYS A 93 -5.49 -0.28 -6.06
CA LYS A 93 -6.35 -0.46 -4.87
C LYS A 93 -7.59 -1.29 -5.17
N PHE A 94 -7.85 -1.62 -6.44
CA PHE A 94 -9.04 -2.32 -6.84
C PHE A 94 -8.99 -3.77 -6.31
N PRO A 95 -9.96 -4.20 -5.49
CA PRO A 95 -9.87 -5.47 -4.77
C PRO A 95 -10.26 -6.68 -5.60
N LEU A 96 -10.98 -6.49 -6.71
CA LEU A 96 -11.46 -7.58 -7.56
C LEU A 96 -10.47 -7.93 -8.68
N GLY A 97 -10.61 -9.15 -9.21
CA GLY A 97 -9.71 -9.69 -10.22
C GLY A 97 -8.37 -10.13 -9.65
N ASN A 98 -7.37 -10.26 -10.53
CA ASN A 98 -6.04 -10.67 -10.11
C ASN A 98 -5.25 -9.47 -9.57
N LYS A 99 -5.06 -9.41 -8.26
CA LYS A 99 -4.31 -8.32 -7.57
C LYS A 99 -2.90 -8.11 -8.11
N ALA A 100 -2.19 -9.18 -8.49
CA ALA A 100 -0.85 -9.06 -9.05
C ALA A 100 -0.88 -8.38 -10.43
N VAL A 101 -1.88 -8.72 -11.25
CA VAL A 101 -2.10 -8.08 -12.56
C VAL A 101 -2.50 -6.61 -12.39
N ASN A 102 -3.41 -6.29 -11.47
CA ASN A 102 -3.84 -4.92 -11.19
C ASN A 102 -2.66 -4.02 -10.79
N LEU A 103 -1.79 -4.52 -9.92
CA LEU A 103 -0.56 -3.83 -9.52
C LEU A 103 0.39 -3.64 -10.69
N GLU A 104 0.58 -4.68 -11.52
CA GLU A 104 1.48 -4.61 -12.67
C GLU A 104 0.99 -3.62 -13.73
N ILE A 105 -0.32 -3.56 -14.00
CA ILE A 105 -0.93 -2.54 -14.86
C ILE A 105 -0.59 -1.13 -14.36
N ALA A 106 -0.74 -0.88 -13.06
CA ALA A 106 -0.42 0.43 -12.48
C ALA A 106 1.07 0.79 -12.65
N VAL A 107 1.98 -0.16 -12.38
CA VAL A 107 3.43 0.03 -12.56
C VAL A 107 3.75 0.41 -14.01
N ILE A 108 3.30 -0.40 -14.97
CA ILE A 108 3.62 -0.19 -16.39
C ILE A 108 3.11 1.16 -16.89
N ILE A 109 1.87 1.53 -16.55
CA ILE A 109 1.32 2.83 -16.94
C ILE A 109 2.15 3.97 -16.35
N TYR A 110 2.54 3.88 -15.08
CA TYR A 110 3.35 4.92 -14.46
C TYR A 110 4.77 4.99 -15.04
N GLU A 111 5.43 3.87 -15.30
CA GLU A 111 6.77 3.86 -15.91
C GLU A 111 6.74 4.51 -17.30
N ILE A 112 5.83 4.06 -18.17
CA ILE A 112 5.67 4.61 -19.52
C ILE A 112 5.33 6.10 -19.47
N SER A 113 4.44 6.51 -18.57
CA SER A 113 4.04 7.91 -18.42
C SER A 113 5.18 8.76 -17.86
N ALA A 114 5.98 8.25 -16.93
CA ALA A 114 7.15 8.94 -16.40
C ALA A 114 8.18 9.19 -17.52
N ASP A 115 8.53 8.15 -18.27
CA ASP A 115 9.50 8.23 -19.37
C ASP A 115 9.03 9.18 -20.47
N PHE A 116 7.73 9.18 -20.76
CA PHE A 116 7.16 10.12 -21.72
C PHE A 116 7.19 11.57 -21.22
N ILE A 117 6.75 11.82 -19.97
CA ILE A 117 6.57 13.16 -19.41
C ILE A 117 7.89 13.88 -19.16
N ILE A 118 8.94 13.19 -18.68
CA ILE A 118 10.23 13.82 -18.38
C ILE A 118 10.87 14.47 -19.60
N ASN A 119 10.58 13.95 -20.79
CA ASN A 119 11.09 14.42 -22.06
C ASN A 119 10.26 15.56 -22.68
N GLN A 120 9.15 15.96 -22.06
CA GLN A 120 8.30 17.04 -22.56
C GLN A 120 8.82 18.42 -22.15
N LYS A 121 8.91 19.34 -23.11
CA LYS A 121 9.31 20.74 -22.89
C LYS A 121 8.13 21.60 -22.38
N VAL A 122 7.49 21.18 -21.28
CA VAL A 122 6.39 21.92 -20.65
C VAL A 122 6.73 22.29 -19.20
N PRO A 123 6.33 23.48 -18.70
CA PRO A 123 6.75 23.96 -17.37
C PRO A 123 6.45 23.00 -16.21
N LEU A 124 5.35 22.25 -16.29
CA LEU A 124 4.90 21.33 -15.23
C LEU A 124 5.43 19.89 -15.36
N ALA A 125 6.23 19.59 -16.39
CA ALA A 125 6.71 18.23 -16.65
C ALA A 125 7.49 17.64 -15.46
N LYS A 126 8.40 18.42 -14.87
CA LYS A 126 9.23 17.99 -13.74
C LYS A 126 8.40 17.67 -12.49
N ASN A 127 7.45 18.54 -12.14
CA ASN A 127 6.58 18.35 -10.97
C ASN A 127 5.66 17.15 -11.18
N THR A 128 5.10 17.02 -12.38
CA THR A 128 4.28 15.86 -12.77
C THR A 128 5.09 14.57 -12.69
N TRP A 129 6.30 14.56 -13.23
CA TRP A 129 7.17 13.40 -13.18
C TRP A 129 7.50 13.01 -11.75
N ALA A 130 7.82 13.98 -10.88
CA ALA A 130 8.06 13.70 -9.47
C ALA A 130 6.82 13.13 -8.76
N GLN A 131 5.60 13.53 -9.17
CA GLN A 131 4.36 12.96 -8.64
C GLN A 131 4.18 11.51 -9.09
N ILE A 132 4.48 11.22 -10.35
CA ILE A 132 4.50 9.85 -10.87
C ILE A 132 5.52 8.99 -10.10
N GLN A 133 6.73 9.51 -9.85
CA GLN A 133 7.75 8.82 -9.05
C GLN A 133 7.28 8.58 -7.61
N CYS A 134 6.60 9.54 -7.00
CA CYS A 134 6.01 9.38 -5.67
C CYS A 134 4.97 8.25 -5.64
N ASN A 135 4.13 8.16 -6.67
CA ASN A 135 3.12 7.10 -6.81
C ASN A 135 3.75 5.74 -7.13
N LEU A 136 4.76 5.70 -8.01
CA LEU A 136 5.55 4.50 -8.31
C LEU A 136 6.13 3.90 -7.04
N ALA A 137 6.66 4.72 -6.13
CA ALA A 137 7.18 4.21 -4.85
C ALA A 137 6.12 3.48 -4.02
N VAL A 138 4.86 3.90 -4.07
CA VAL A 138 3.75 3.22 -3.38
C VAL A 138 3.39 1.90 -4.06
N VAL A 139 3.34 1.87 -5.38
CA VAL A 139 2.97 0.66 -6.12
C VAL A 139 4.09 -0.38 -6.06
N TYR A 140 5.35 0.05 -6.20
CA TYR A 140 6.50 -0.82 -6.07
C TYR A 140 6.56 -1.50 -4.70
N SER A 141 6.30 -0.79 -3.61
CA SER A 141 6.31 -1.42 -2.28
C SER A 141 5.20 -2.45 -2.06
N ARG A 142 4.20 -2.49 -2.94
CA ARG A 142 3.08 -3.44 -2.93
C ARG A 142 3.16 -4.47 -4.04
N ARG A 143 4.10 -4.33 -4.98
CA ARG A 143 4.17 -5.14 -6.20
C ARG A 143 4.48 -6.59 -5.85
N ILE A 144 3.63 -7.48 -6.35
CA ILE A 144 3.73 -8.94 -6.12
C ILE A 144 4.70 -9.59 -7.11
N HIS A 145 4.76 -9.08 -8.35
CA HIS A 145 5.65 -9.61 -9.37
C HIS A 145 7.13 -9.23 -9.13
N GLY A 146 8.04 -10.16 -9.38
CA GLY A 146 9.47 -10.01 -9.10
C GLY A 146 9.82 -10.24 -7.63
N TYR A 147 11.06 -9.95 -7.25
CA TYR A 147 11.52 -10.13 -5.88
C TYR A 147 11.18 -8.92 -4.99
N LYS A 148 10.68 -9.18 -3.77
CA LYS A 148 10.31 -8.12 -2.81
C LYS A 148 11.45 -7.13 -2.56
N HIS A 149 12.68 -7.61 -2.38
CA HIS A 149 13.83 -6.74 -2.11
C HIS A 149 14.12 -5.77 -3.28
N GLU A 150 14.08 -6.24 -4.53
CA GLU A 150 14.26 -5.39 -5.70
C GLU A 150 13.15 -4.35 -5.83
N ASN A 151 11.90 -4.76 -5.58
CA ASN A 151 10.74 -3.86 -5.61
C ASN A 151 10.87 -2.75 -4.54
N ILE A 152 11.36 -3.07 -3.34
CA ILE A 152 11.63 -2.05 -2.31
C ILE A 152 12.76 -1.10 -2.73
N GLU A 153 13.85 -1.59 -3.32
CA GLU A 153 14.93 -0.70 -3.82
C GLU A 153 14.44 0.20 -4.97
N LYS A 154 13.54 -0.29 -5.84
CA LYS A 154 12.87 0.55 -6.85
C LYS A 154 11.99 1.63 -6.21
N ALA A 155 11.28 1.31 -5.13
CA ALA A 155 10.48 2.28 -4.39
C ALA A 155 11.36 3.38 -3.77
N ILE A 156 12.47 2.99 -3.13
CA ILE A 156 13.47 3.90 -2.55
C ILE A 156 14.06 4.79 -3.65
N SER A 157 14.45 4.20 -4.78
CA SER A 157 15.01 4.92 -5.93
C SER A 157 14.02 5.95 -6.50
N SER A 158 12.75 5.59 -6.65
CA SER A 158 11.69 6.49 -7.14
C SER A 158 11.49 7.69 -6.20
N CYS A 159 11.44 7.45 -4.88
CA CYS A 159 11.37 8.52 -3.88
C CYS A 159 12.59 9.46 -3.93
N HIS A 160 13.81 8.92 -4.01
CA HIS A 160 15.02 9.74 -4.13
C HIS A 160 15.04 10.54 -5.44
N ALA A 161 14.57 9.95 -6.54
CA ALA A 161 14.47 10.61 -7.82
C ALA A 161 13.49 11.80 -7.77
N ALA A 162 12.33 11.63 -7.12
CA ALA A 162 11.39 12.72 -6.87
C ALA A 162 12.01 13.84 -6.01
N LEU A 163 12.73 13.49 -4.93
CA LEU A 163 13.38 14.47 -4.04
C LEU A 163 14.53 15.26 -4.68
N LYS A 164 15.08 14.82 -5.83
CA LYS A 164 16.04 15.63 -6.59
C LYS A 164 15.39 16.86 -7.23
N LEU A 165 14.09 16.78 -7.52
CA LEU A 165 13.32 17.86 -8.15
C LEU A 165 12.46 18.62 -7.16
N ILE A 166 11.94 17.91 -6.14
CA ILE A 166 11.03 18.45 -5.14
C ILE A 166 11.82 18.86 -3.90
N LYS A 167 11.91 20.17 -3.69
CA LYS A 167 12.49 20.77 -2.48
C LYS A 167 11.40 21.08 -1.46
N ARG A 168 11.79 21.12 -0.19
CA ARG A 168 10.87 21.40 0.93
C ARG A 168 10.26 22.79 0.81
N GLU A 169 11.04 23.76 0.35
CA GLU A 169 10.66 25.18 0.29
C GLU A 169 9.67 25.45 -0.86
N ASP A 170 9.81 24.71 -1.96
CA ASP A 170 9.01 24.91 -3.17
C ASP A 170 7.67 24.15 -3.11
N MET A 171 7.69 22.92 -2.60
CA MET A 171 6.52 22.04 -2.55
C MET A 171 6.49 21.23 -1.24
N PRO A 172 6.23 21.87 -0.09
CA PRO A 172 6.38 21.26 1.24
C PRO A 172 5.53 20.01 1.47
N GLU A 173 4.26 20.04 1.04
CA GLU A 173 3.32 18.91 1.21
C GLU A 173 3.76 17.68 0.41
N MET A 174 4.16 17.90 -0.85
CA MET A 174 4.65 16.83 -1.71
C MET A 174 5.96 16.26 -1.17
N TRP A 175 6.88 17.12 -0.71
CA TRP A 175 8.10 16.71 -0.06
C TRP A 175 7.83 15.83 1.17
N ALA A 176 6.90 16.22 2.04
CA ALA A 176 6.52 15.44 3.22
C ALA A 176 5.87 14.09 2.85
N THR A 177 5.05 14.07 1.80
CA THR A 177 4.47 12.83 1.25
C THR A 177 5.55 11.89 0.74
N ILE A 178 6.54 12.39 0.01
CA ILE A 178 7.67 11.59 -0.48
C ILE A 178 8.49 11.06 0.70
N LYS A 179 8.74 11.88 1.73
CA LYS A 179 9.44 11.45 2.96
C LYS A 179 8.70 10.33 3.69
N ASN A 180 7.38 10.42 3.81
CA ASN A 180 6.57 9.33 4.35
C ASN A 180 6.71 8.04 3.52
N ASN A 181 6.67 8.13 2.19
CA ASN A 181 6.78 6.96 1.33
C ASN A 181 8.18 6.32 1.40
N LEU A 182 9.21 7.17 1.45
CA LEU A 182 10.60 6.73 1.64
C LEU A 182 10.76 6.03 2.99
N ALA A 183 10.20 6.60 4.07
CA ALA A 183 10.23 5.96 5.38
C ALA A 183 9.65 4.56 5.39
N ARG A 184 8.47 4.39 4.77
CA ARG A 184 7.84 3.06 4.65
C ARG A 184 8.69 2.10 3.81
N ALA A 185 9.35 2.59 2.77
CA ALA A 185 10.24 1.74 1.97
C ALA A 185 11.47 1.30 2.78
N TYR A 186 12.05 2.18 3.60
CA TYR A 186 13.14 1.83 4.52
C TYR A 186 12.68 0.88 5.63
N PHE A 187 11.47 1.05 6.16
CA PHE A 187 10.89 0.13 7.15
C PHE A 187 10.79 -1.32 6.61
N GLU A 188 10.39 -1.47 5.34
CA GLU A 188 10.26 -2.76 4.65
C GLU A 188 11.57 -3.26 3.99
N ARG A 189 12.67 -2.50 4.11
CA ARG A 189 13.90 -2.76 3.35
C ARG A 189 14.62 -3.99 3.88
N ILE A 190 14.86 -4.93 2.96
CA ILE A 190 15.53 -6.20 3.23
C ILE A 190 17.05 -6.06 3.24
N TYR A 191 17.60 -5.19 2.39
CA TYR A 191 19.05 -4.95 2.33
C TYR A 191 19.54 -3.97 3.39
N GLY A 192 20.77 -4.19 3.85
CA GLY A 192 21.39 -3.42 4.92
C GLY A 192 20.95 -3.86 6.31
N GLU A 193 21.51 -3.22 7.34
CA GLU A 193 21.18 -3.53 8.73
C GLU A 193 19.76 -3.05 9.08
N LYS A 194 18.92 -3.95 9.61
CA LYS A 194 17.54 -3.63 10.04
C LYS A 194 17.52 -2.43 10.98
N ALA A 195 18.49 -2.36 11.90
CA ALA A 195 18.62 -1.27 12.85
C ALA A 195 18.80 0.09 12.16
N ASP A 196 19.67 0.18 11.16
CA ASP A 196 19.93 1.44 10.44
C ASP A 196 18.76 1.82 9.53
N ASN A 197 18.13 0.83 8.89
CA ASN A 197 16.94 1.05 8.08
C ASN A 197 15.80 1.66 8.91
N LEU A 198 15.58 1.18 10.13
CA LEU A 198 14.57 1.72 11.03
C LEU A 198 14.91 3.14 11.53
N GLU A 199 16.17 3.45 11.83
CA GLU A 199 16.55 4.83 12.17
C GLU A 199 16.30 5.79 11.00
N GLN A 200 16.56 5.36 9.77
CA GLN A 200 16.26 6.17 8.59
C GLN A 200 14.76 6.36 8.39
N ALA A 201 13.95 5.31 8.59
CA ALA A 201 12.50 5.41 8.54
C ALA A 201 11.97 6.43 9.57
N ILE A 202 12.43 6.35 10.82
CA ILE A 202 12.06 7.28 11.90
C ILE A 202 12.48 8.71 11.54
N SER A 203 13.70 8.90 11.03
CA SER A 203 14.21 10.21 10.60
C SER A 203 13.33 10.84 9.52
N PHE A 204 12.96 10.08 8.48
CA PHE A 204 12.09 10.57 7.41
C PHE A 204 10.66 10.86 7.89
N LEU A 205 10.10 10.07 8.80
CA LEU A 205 8.78 10.33 9.37
C LEU A 205 8.78 11.59 10.24
N LYS A 206 9.80 11.79 11.09
CA LYS A 206 9.97 13.02 11.86
C LYS A 206 10.12 14.25 10.98
N ALA A 207 10.83 14.11 9.85
CA ALA A 207 10.96 15.19 8.87
C ALA A 207 9.60 15.54 8.24
N ALA A 208 8.80 14.54 7.86
CA ALA A 208 7.46 14.75 7.30
C ALA A 208 6.48 15.38 8.31
N LEU A 209 6.60 15.05 9.60
CA LEU A 209 5.76 15.63 10.67
C LEU A 209 5.96 17.14 10.85
N GLN A 210 7.09 17.71 10.38
CA GLN A 210 7.30 19.16 10.42
C GLN A 210 6.40 19.93 9.45
N ILE A 211 5.79 19.25 8.47
CA ILE A 211 4.86 19.83 7.49
C ILE A 211 3.44 19.34 7.74
N HIS A 212 3.27 18.02 7.85
CA HIS A 212 1.96 17.41 8.10
C HIS A 212 1.65 17.44 9.59
N THR A 213 1.22 18.60 10.08
CA THR A 213 0.74 18.78 11.45
C THR A 213 -0.70 18.33 11.59
N ARG A 214 -1.15 18.13 12.83
CA ARG A 214 -2.53 17.69 13.11
C ARG A 214 -3.56 18.70 12.63
N GLU A 215 -3.25 19.98 12.73
CA GLU A 215 -4.15 21.10 12.46
C GLU A 215 -4.36 21.29 10.95
N LEU A 216 -3.27 21.21 10.18
CA LEU A 216 -3.30 21.45 8.73
C LEU A 216 -3.63 20.19 7.94
N PHE A 217 -3.12 19.03 8.37
CA PHE A 217 -3.21 17.77 7.64
C PHE A 217 -3.56 16.61 8.58
N PRO A 218 -4.73 16.62 9.25
CA PRO A 218 -5.06 15.66 10.31
C PRO A 218 -4.95 14.20 9.86
N LYS A 219 -5.38 13.88 8.63
CA LYS A 219 -5.32 12.54 8.05
C LYS A 219 -3.88 12.06 7.87
N ASP A 220 -3.02 12.88 7.26
CA ASP A 220 -1.64 12.53 6.97
C ASP A 220 -0.77 12.57 8.22
N TRP A 221 -1.04 13.50 9.14
CA TRP A 221 -0.46 13.49 10.47
C TRP A 221 -0.76 12.17 11.19
N ALA A 222 -2.02 11.74 11.26
CA ALA A 222 -2.37 10.47 11.90
C ALA A 222 -1.72 9.24 11.24
N LYS A 223 -1.45 9.32 9.93
CA LYS A 223 -0.68 8.31 9.21
C LYS A 223 0.79 8.30 9.61
N LEU A 224 1.42 9.46 9.73
CA LEU A 224 2.78 9.58 10.22
C LEU A 224 2.92 9.09 11.66
N GLN A 225 1.97 9.45 12.53
CA GLN A 225 1.91 8.99 13.92
C GLN A 225 1.86 7.46 13.98
N HIS A 226 0.97 6.82 13.21
CA HIS A 226 0.93 5.35 13.17
C HIS A 226 2.23 4.72 12.68
N ASN A 227 2.81 5.23 11.59
CA ASN A 227 4.05 4.70 11.03
C ASN A 227 5.24 4.88 11.99
N LEU A 228 5.27 5.99 12.76
CA LEU A 228 6.27 6.19 13.80
C LEU A 228 6.10 5.19 14.93
N GLY A 229 4.86 4.97 15.35
CA GLY A 229 4.56 3.96 16.36
C GLY A 229 5.03 2.57 15.95
N GLU A 230 4.79 2.17 14.70
CA GLU A 230 5.26 0.90 14.16
C GLU A 230 6.79 0.83 14.05
N ALA A 231 7.43 1.91 13.61
CA ALA A 231 8.89 1.98 13.53
C ALA A 231 9.55 1.89 14.91
N TYR A 232 9.00 2.56 15.93
CA TYR A 232 9.49 2.48 17.31
C TYR A 232 9.22 1.10 17.94
N PHE A 233 8.07 0.48 17.64
CA PHE A 233 7.75 -0.88 18.09
C PHE A 233 8.82 -1.90 17.63
N GLN A 234 9.26 -1.77 16.38
CA GLN A 234 10.26 -2.64 15.74
C GLN A 234 11.71 -2.17 15.95
N ARG A 235 11.92 -1.00 16.57
CA ARG A 235 13.24 -0.36 16.69
C ARG A 235 14.21 -1.22 17.48
N VAL A 236 15.36 -1.49 16.88
CA VAL A 236 16.42 -2.34 17.45
C VAL A 236 17.34 -1.55 18.38
N LYS A 237 17.61 -0.27 18.08
CA LYS A 237 18.50 0.57 18.88
C LYS A 237 17.78 1.21 20.07
N GLY A 238 18.52 1.50 21.13
CA GLY A 238 18.00 2.13 22.36
C GLY A 238 17.38 1.12 23.32
N ASP A 239 16.80 1.64 24.41
CA ASP A 239 16.11 0.82 25.39
C ASP A 239 14.77 0.29 24.83
N LYS A 240 14.55 -1.03 24.90
CA LYS A 240 13.33 -1.64 24.35
C LYS A 240 12.08 -1.17 25.11
N ALA A 241 12.15 -0.99 26.43
CA ALA A 241 10.99 -0.55 27.20
C ALA A 241 10.58 0.89 26.83
N GLU A 242 11.56 1.80 26.71
CA GLU A 242 11.34 3.16 26.22
C GLU A 242 10.79 3.19 24.79
N ASN A 243 11.35 2.38 23.88
CA ASN A 243 10.86 2.30 22.50
C ASN A 243 9.38 1.86 22.44
N LEU A 244 8.97 0.92 23.29
CA LEU A 244 7.57 0.46 23.37
C LEU A 244 6.63 1.55 23.93
N ASP A 245 7.04 2.28 24.97
CA ASP A 245 6.24 3.40 25.49
C ASP A 245 6.08 4.51 24.42
N ILE A 246 7.17 4.86 23.72
CA ILE A 246 7.11 5.81 22.59
C ILE A 246 6.17 5.30 21.49
N ALA A 247 6.20 4.00 21.18
CA ALA A 247 5.29 3.41 20.19
C ALA A 247 3.81 3.57 20.60
N LEU A 248 3.49 3.36 21.89
CA LEU A 248 2.14 3.56 22.44
C LEU A 248 1.69 5.02 22.30
N GLU A 249 2.56 5.98 22.59
CA GLU A 249 2.26 7.42 22.47
C GLU A 249 1.88 7.80 21.03
N TYR A 250 2.70 7.37 20.05
CA TYR A 250 2.47 7.63 18.63
C TYR A 250 1.20 6.94 18.12
N LEU A 251 0.96 5.67 18.47
CA LEU A 251 -0.25 4.96 18.05
C LEU A 251 -1.51 5.55 18.68
N SER A 252 -1.45 5.93 19.96
CA SER A 252 -2.54 6.62 20.66
C SER A 252 -2.85 7.97 20.02
N SER A 253 -1.81 8.72 19.62
CA SER A 253 -1.95 9.98 18.88
C SER A 253 -2.65 9.78 17.53
N ALA A 254 -2.30 8.73 16.78
CA ALA A 254 -2.98 8.40 15.53
C ALA A 254 -4.49 8.13 15.72
N LEU A 255 -4.87 7.49 16.83
CA LEU A 255 -6.26 7.17 17.17
C LEU A 255 -7.10 8.38 17.60
N GLN A 256 -6.48 9.54 17.84
CA GLN A 256 -7.23 10.79 18.07
C GLN A 256 -7.88 11.34 16.79
N VAL A 257 -7.44 10.89 15.61
CA VAL A 257 -8.01 11.27 14.31
C VAL A 257 -8.64 10.07 13.61
N ARG A 258 -7.96 8.92 13.65
CA ARG A 258 -8.51 7.66 13.13
C ARG A 258 -9.54 7.15 14.12
N THR A 259 -10.79 7.08 13.72
CA THR A 259 -11.89 6.59 14.56
C THR A 259 -12.65 5.50 13.82
N LYS A 260 -13.49 4.74 14.52
CA LYS A 260 -14.36 3.75 13.83
C LYS A 260 -15.26 4.41 12.77
N LYS A 261 -15.70 5.65 13.01
CA LYS A 261 -16.54 6.43 12.07
C LYS A 261 -15.73 7.01 10.91
N ALA A 262 -14.54 7.55 11.18
CA ALA A 262 -13.68 8.18 10.19
C ALA A 262 -12.36 7.40 10.04
N PHE A 263 -12.07 6.93 8.83
CA PHE A 263 -10.90 6.07 8.56
C PHE A 263 -10.99 4.68 9.22
N ARG A 264 -12.17 4.06 9.17
CA ARG A 264 -12.52 2.79 9.81
C ARG A 264 -11.43 1.70 9.72
N GLN A 265 -10.90 1.42 8.52
CA GLN A 265 -9.84 0.43 8.33
C GLN A 265 -8.51 0.88 8.96
N SER A 266 -8.12 2.15 8.82
CA SER A 266 -6.91 2.67 9.44
C SER A 266 -6.99 2.70 10.97
N TRP A 267 -8.18 2.92 11.54
CA TRP A 267 -8.45 2.80 12.97
C TRP A 267 -8.22 1.37 13.46
N ALA A 268 -8.79 0.37 12.78
CA ALA A 268 -8.59 -1.04 13.12
C ALA A 268 -7.12 -1.47 12.98
N ASN A 269 -6.40 -0.94 11.98
CA ASN A 269 -4.96 -1.19 11.83
C ASN A 269 -4.15 -0.61 12.99
N SER A 270 -4.43 0.64 13.37
CA SER A 270 -3.80 1.27 14.53
C SER A 270 -4.05 0.50 15.82
N LEU A 271 -5.29 0.03 16.04
CA LEU A 271 -5.64 -0.77 17.21
C LEU A 271 -4.93 -2.12 17.24
N ASN A 272 -4.85 -2.82 16.11
CA ASN A 272 -4.12 -4.09 16.07
C ASN A 272 -2.64 -3.90 16.40
N THR A 273 -1.98 -2.89 15.85
CA THR A 273 -0.58 -2.60 16.22
C THR A 273 -0.47 -2.21 17.69
N LEU A 274 -1.38 -1.37 18.20
CA LEU A 274 -1.39 -0.97 19.61
C LEU A 274 -1.55 -2.19 20.54
N GLY A 275 -2.40 -3.14 20.17
CA GLY A 275 -2.56 -4.39 20.91
C GLY A 275 -1.27 -5.22 20.94
N SER A 276 -0.56 -5.34 19.82
CA SER A 276 0.74 -6.02 19.78
C SER A 276 1.79 -5.34 20.65
N VAL A 277 1.82 -4.00 20.67
CA VAL A 277 2.71 -3.24 21.56
C VAL A 277 2.39 -3.51 23.03
N PHE A 278 1.10 -3.59 23.39
CA PHE A 278 0.69 -3.92 24.76
C PHE A 278 1.08 -5.34 25.18
N ILE A 279 1.04 -6.34 24.29
CA ILE A 279 1.54 -7.68 24.60
C ILE A 279 3.03 -7.63 24.98
N GLU A 280 3.85 -6.91 24.21
CA GLU A 280 5.30 -6.84 24.41
C GLU A 280 5.74 -5.85 25.50
N ARG A 281 4.81 -5.02 26.03
CA ARG A 281 5.15 -3.91 26.91
C ARG A 281 5.79 -4.41 28.21
N ILE A 282 7.01 -3.93 28.46
CA ILE A 282 7.83 -4.31 29.62
C ILE A 282 7.40 -3.59 30.91
N ARG A 283 6.94 -2.34 30.79
CA ARG A 283 6.54 -1.50 31.93
C ARG A 283 5.03 -1.60 32.21
N GLY A 284 4.66 -1.31 33.45
CA GLY A 284 3.28 -1.41 33.93
C GLY A 284 2.92 -2.81 34.43
N ASP A 285 1.65 -2.99 34.80
CA ASP A 285 1.15 -4.31 35.18
C ASP A 285 0.90 -5.18 33.94
N LEU A 286 1.41 -6.41 33.98
CA LEU A 286 1.31 -7.34 32.86
C LEU A 286 -0.14 -7.74 32.57
N VAL A 287 -0.96 -7.94 33.61
CA VAL A 287 -2.36 -8.34 33.44
C VAL A 287 -3.16 -7.19 32.81
N GLU A 288 -2.94 -5.95 33.26
CA GLU A 288 -3.54 -4.76 32.66
C GLU A 288 -3.10 -4.58 31.20
N ASN A 289 -1.81 -4.71 30.90
CA ASN A 289 -1.29 -4.64 29.53
C ASN A 289 -1.99 -5.67 28.61
N LEU A 290 -2.11 -6.92 29.05
CA LEU A 290 -2.79 -7.98 28.29
C LEU A 290 -4.29 -7.71 28.13
N GLN A 291 -4.96 -7.13 29.14
CA GLN A 291 -6.35 -6.70 29.02
C GLN A 291 -6.52 -5.60 27.97
N MET A 292 -5.62 -4.61 27.95
CA MET A 292 -5.63 -3.55 26.93
C MET A 292 -5.37 -4.12 25.53
N ALA A 293 -4.45 -5.08 25.41
CA ALA A 293 -4.19 -5.76 24.14
C ALA A 293 -5.45 -6.47 23.60
N ILE A 294 -6.11 -7.28 24.45
CA ILE A 294 -7.36 -7.99 24.10
C ILE A 294 -8.44 -6.99 23.65
N ALA A 295 -8.65 -5.91 24.40
CA ALA A 295 -9.62 -4.88 24.05
C ALA A 295 -9.32 -4.24 22.69
N CYS A 296 -8.04 -3.96 22.40
CA CYS A 296 -7.63 -3.41 21.11
C CYS A 296 -7.92 -4.37 19.95
N PHE A 297 -7.58 -5.65 20.08
CA PHE A 297 -7.85 -6.64 19.02
C PHE A 297 -9.34 -6.88 18.81
N GLN A 298 -10.13 -7.00 19.89
CA GLN A 298 -11.58 -7.14 19.80
C GLN A 298 -12.21 -5.95 19.06
N ALA A 299 -11.80 -4.73 19.38
CA ALA A 299 -12.25 -3.53 18.68
C ALA A 299 -11.81 -3.51 17.20
N ALA A 300 -10.60 -3.95 16.89
CA ALA A 300 -10.12 -4.06 15.51
C ALA A 300 -10.93 -5.09 14.68
N LEU A 301 -11.38 -6.20 15.29
CA LEU A 301 -12.20 -7.24 14.66
C LEU A 301 -13.63 -6.80 14.33
N GLU A 302 -14.12 -5.69 14.89
CA GLU A 302 -15.40 -5.07 14.46
C GLU A 302 -15.33 -4.47 13.04
N VAL A 303 -14.14 -4.37 12.47
CA VAL A 303 -13.86 -3.83 11.13
C VAL A 303 -13.19 -4.87 10.25
N ARG A 304 -12.17 -5.54 10.80
CA ARG A 304 -11.42 -6.58 10.12
C ARG A 304 -12.21 -7.87 10.21
N THR A 305 -13.17 -8.08 9.31
CA THR A 305 -13.97 -9.31 9.25
C THR A 305 -13.41 -10.28 8.22
N ARG A 306 -13.74 -11.57 8.36
CA ARG A 306 -13.31 -12.62 7.43
C ARG A 306 -13.74 -12.34 5.98
N GLU A 307 -14.91 -11.73 5.79
CA GLU A 307 -15.48 -11.46 4.47
C GLU A 307 -14.88 -10.22 3.81
N ALA A 308 -14.66 -9.15 4.58
CA ALA A 308 -14.21 -7.88 4.04
C ALA A 308 -12.68 -7.80 3.94
N LEU A 309 -11.97 -8.36 4.92
CA LEU A 309 -10.53 -8.24 5.10
C LEU A 309 -9.94 -9.56 5.66
N PRO A 310 -10.00 -10.67 4.91
CA PRO A 310 -9.63 -12.00 5.41
C PRO A 310 -8.22 -12.07 6.00
N ASP A 311 -7.24 -11.45 5.34
CA ASP A 311 -5.85 -11.44 5.79
C ASP A 311 -5.68 -10.65 7.10
N ASP A 312 -6.28 -9.45 7.17
CA ASP A 312 -6.22 -8.60 8.37
C ASP A 312 -6.98 -9.26 9.55
N TRP A 313 -8.10 -9.93 9.28
CA TRP A 313 -8.89 -10.67 10.26
C TRP A 313 -8.10 -11.83 10.83
N ALA A 314 -7.46 -12.64 9.99
CA ALA A 314 -6.67 -13.79 10.41
C ALA A 314 -5.49 -13.35 11.30
N GLN A 315 -4.76 -12.32 10.88
CA GLN A 315 -3.66 -11.74 11.67
C GLN A 315 -4.14 -11.22 13.03
N THR A 316 -5.26 -10.50 13.07
CA THR A 316 -5.81 -9.94 14.32
C THR A 316 -6.31 -11.04 15.25
N THR A 317 -6.94 -12.08 14.70
CA THR A 317 -7.43 -13.23 15.46
C THR A 317 -6.27 -14.03 16.05
N MET A 318 -5.19 -14.22 15.30
CA MET A 318 -3.96 -14.85 15.81
C MET A 318 -3.33 -14.03 16.95
N ASN A 319 -3.26 -12.71 16.79
CA ASN A 319 -2.75 -11.82 17.83
C ASN A 319 -3.62 -11.86 19.10
N LEU A 320 -4.94 -11.90 18.94
CA LEU A 320 -5.88 -12.07 20.04
C LEU A 320 -5.70 -13.42 20.74
N ALA A 321 -5.49 -14.51 19.99
CA ALA A 321 -5.21 -15.83 20.54
C ALA A 321 -3.92 -15.82 21.37
N ASN A 322 -2.86 -15.19 20.86
CA ASN A 322 -1.61 -15.00 21.58
C ASN A 322 -1.83 -14.23 22.89
N ALA A 323 -2.57 -13.11 22.87
CA ALA A 323 -2.85 -12.33 24.07
C ALA A 323 -3.61 -13.15 25.14
N TYR A 324 -4.59 -13.95 24.74
CA TYR A 324 -5.27 -14.85 25.67
C TYR A 324 -4.34 -15.93 26.23
N ARG A 325 -3.49 -16.52 25.38
CA ARG A 325 -2.52 -17.54 25.80
C ARG A 325 -1.57 -16.98 26.87
N GLU A 326 -0.98 -15.80 26.64
CA GLU A 326 -0.11 -15.15 27.62
C GLU A 326 -0.87 -14.84 28.92
N LYS A 327 -2.11 -14.35 28.82
CA LYS A 327 -2.94 -14.06 30.00
C LYS A 327 -3.24 -15.31 30.83
N ILE A 328 -3.49 -16.46 30.19
CA ILE A 328 -3.74 -17.74 30.87
C ILE A 328 -2.46 -18.23 31.57
N GLN A 329 -1.30 -18.08 30.94
CA GLN A 329 -0.02 -18.45 31.55
C GLN A 329 0.26 -17.64 32.81
N VAL A 330 -0.07 -16.34 32.80
CA VAL A 330 0.06 -15.46 33.97
C VAL A 330 -0.97 -15.79 35.07
N ASN A 331 -2.19 -16.18 34.69
CA ASN A 331 -3.30 -16.34 35.64
C ASN A 331 -3.53 -17.76 36.18
N GLN A 332 -2.83 -18.81 35.71
CA GLN A 332 -3.08 -20.24 36.01
C GLN A 332 -4.34 -20.52 36.85
N ILE A 333 -5.51 -20.44 36.21
CA ILE A 333 -6.74 -21.24 36.35
C ILE A 333 -7.83 -20.55 35.49
N PHE A 334 -8.35 -21.29 34.50
CA PHE A 334 -9.57 -21.03 33.70
C PHE A 334 -9.50 -20.08 32.46
N ASN A 335 -9.24 -20.63 31.26
CA ASN A 335 -10.05 -20.50 30.03
C ASN A 335 -9.34 -21.03 28.75
N LEU A 336 -9.12 -22.35 28.65
CA LEU A 336 -8.50 -22.95 27.45
C LEU A 336 -9.39 -22.89 26.18
N GLU A 337 -10.72 -22.79 26.34
CA GLU A 337 -11.68 -22.90 25.24
C GLU A 337 -11.63 -21.72 24.25
N ILE A 338 -11.43 -20.49 24.73
CA ILE A 338 -11.37 -19.28 23.87
C ILE A 338 -10.08 -19.28 23.03
N THR A 339 -8.96 -19.69 23.61
CA THR A 339 -7.67 -19.80 22.91
C THR A 339 -7.73 -20.84 21.80
N ILE A 340 -8.31 -22.02 22.09
CA ILE A 340 -8.48 -23.09 21.09
C ILE A 340 -9.35 -22.61 19.92
N LYS A 341 -10.46 -21.91 20.20
CA LYS A 341 -11.34 -21.37 19.16
C LYS A 341 -10.60 -20.40 18.23
N SER A 342 -9.88 -19.42 18.80
CA SER A 342 -9.18 -18.40 17.99
C SER A 342 -8.04 -18.97 17.15
N TYR A 343 -7.28 -19.95 17.64
CA TYR A 343 -6.26 -20.64 16.82
C TYR A 343 -6.89 -21.49 15.71
N THR A 344 -7.98 -22.20 16.03
CA THR A 344 -8.71 -23.01 15.04
C THR A 344 -9.24 -22.13 13.89
N ASP A 345 -9.71 -20.93 14.21
CA ASP A 345 -10.19 -19.96 13.22
C ASP A 345 -9.05 -19.39 12.35
N ALA A 346 -7.86 -19.14 12.93
CA ALA A 346 -6.69 -18.67 12.18
C ALA A 346 -6.11 -19.74 11.22
N LEU A 347 -6.08 -21.01 11.65
CA LEU A 347 -5.57 -22.14 10.86
C LEU A 347 -6.47 -22.52 9.67
N GLN A 348 -7.71 -21.99 9.60
CA GLN A 348 -8.56 -22.11 8.41
C GLN A 348 -8.13 -21.20 7.26
N VAL A 349 -7.31 -20.18 7.52
CA VAL A 349 -6.83 -19.20 6.52
C VAL A 349 -5.35 -19.39 6.22
N TYR A 350 -4.52 -19.54 7.25
CA TYR A 350 -3.11 -19.86 7.08
C TYR A 350 -2.95 -21.37 6.92
N THR A 351 -3.02 -21.87 5.69
CA THR A 351 -2.69 -23.28 5.41
C THR A 351 -1.20 -23.44 5.09
N LYS A 352 -0.64 -24.63 5.37
CA LYS A 352 0.74 -25.01 5.02
C LYS A 352 1.09 -24.79 3.54
N GLU A 353 0.09 -24.80 2.67
CA GLU A 353 0.22 -24.59 1.23
C GLU A 353 0.25 -23.11 0.82
N THR A 354 -0.32 -22.22 1.63
CA THR A 354 -0.41 -20.77 1.35
C THR A 354 0.61 -19.92 2.10
N PHE A 355 1.01 -20.32 3.32
CA PHE A 355 1.93 -19.56 4.19
C PHE A 355 2.81 -20.50 5.04
N PRO A 356 3.83 -21.14 4.42
CA PRO A 356 4.62 -22.19 5.07
C PRO A 356 5.54 -21.70 6.21
N SER A 357 5.86 -20.40 6.27
CA SER A 357 6.70 -19.79 7.33
C SER A 357 5.92 -19.47 8.61
N GLU A 358 4.61 -19.28 8.50
CA GLU A 358 3.69 -18.87 9.57
C GLU A 358 2.93 -20.07 10.17
N TRP A 359 3.08 -21.25 9.57
CA TRP A 359 2.48 -22.53 10.02
C TRP A 359 3.31 -23.27 11.08
N LEU A 360 4.61 -22.98 11.19
CA LEU A 360 5.52 -23.49 12.23
C LEU A 360 5.47 -22.58 13.46
#